data_AF-A0A8C2CVF6-F1
#
_entry.id   AF-A0A8C2CVF6-F1
#
_cell.length_a   1.000
_cell.length_b   1.000
_cell.length_c   1.000
_cell.angle_alpha   90.00
_cell.angle_beta   90.00
_cell.angle_gamma   90.00
#
_symmetry.space_group_name_H-M   'P 1'
#
loop_
_entity.id
_entity.type
_entity.pdbx_description
1 polymer ?
#
loop_
_entity_poly.entity_id
_entity_poly.type
_entity_poly.pdbx_seq_one_letter_code
_entity_poly.pdbx_strand_id
1 'polypeptide(L)'
;MAGNFWQSSHYLQWVLDKQDLMKERQKDLKFLTEEEYWKCNSAALYFMQQVIATATVYFKRFYARYSLKSIDPVLMAPTCVFLASKVEEFGVVSNTRLISAATSVLKTRFSYAFPKEFPFRMNHILECEFYLLELMDCCLIVYHPYSPLLQYVQDMGQEDMLLPLAWRIVNDTYRTDLCLLYPPFMIALVIDFFQNVLKD
;
A
#
# COMPACT_ATOMS: atom_id res chain seq x y z
N MET A 1 16.62 -4.16 -14.10
CA MET A 1 16.12 -5.08 -13.05
C MET A 1 14.59 -5.10 -12.91
N ALA A 2 13.84 -4.17 -13.52
CA ALA A 2 12.37 -4.14 -13.45
C ALA A 2 11.64 -5.29 -14.18
N GLY A 3 12.32 -6.12 -14.98
CA GLY A 3 11.67 -7.14 -15.82
C GLY A 3 11.49 -8.54 -15.19
N ASN A 4 12.13 -8.85 -14.06
CA ASN A 4 12.09 -10.21 -13.50
C ASN A 4 11.67 -10.23 -12.03
N PHE A 5 10.37 -10.47 -11.80
CA PHE A 5 9.79 -10.60 -10.46
C PHE A 5 10.50 -11.67 -9.61
N TRP A 6 10.85 -12.82 -10.21
CA TRP A 6 11.39 -13.98 -9.48
C TRP A 6 12.78 -13.79 -8.89
N GLN A 7 13.54 -12.83 -9.41
CA GLN A 7 14.87 -12.46 -8.91
C GLN A 7 14.84 -11.15 -8.12
N SER A 8 13.66 -10.55 -7.96
CA SER A 8 13.51 -9.27 -7.28
C SER A 8 13.56 -9.43 -5.77
N SER A 9 13.98 -8.37 -5.08
CA SER A 9 13.87 -8.30 -3.61
C SER A 9 12.42 -8.42 -3.15
N HIS A 10 11.45 -7.98 -3.96
CA HIS A 10 10.03 -8.15 -3.66
C HIS A 10 9.70 -9.63 -3.44
N TYR A 11 10.03 -10.49 -4.41
CA TYR A 11 9.75 -11.91 -4.29
C TYR A 11 10.55 -12.58 -3.18
N LEU A 12 11.87 -12.29 -3.13
CA LEU A 12 12.79 -13.01 -2.25
C LEU A 12 12.65 -12.65 -0.77
N GLN A 13 12.16 -11.45 -0.43
CA GLN A 13 12.16 -10.95 0.95
C GLN A 13 10.78 -10.48 1.45
N TRP A 14 9.88 -10.10 0.54
CA TRP A 14 8.64 -9.39 0.89
C TRP A 14 7.36 -10.12 0.51
N VAL A 15 7.47 -11.33 -0.03
CA VAL A 15 6.38 -12.32 -0.02
C VAL A 15 6.48 -13.09 1.30
N LEU A 16 5.61 -12.74 2.24
CA LEU A 16 5.67 -13.20 3.62
C LEU A 16 4.78 -14.44 3.82
N ASP A 17 5.18 -15.29 4.76
CA ASP A 17 4.28 -16.34 5.22
C ASP A 17 3.17 -15.76 6.11
N LYS A 18 1.97 -16.31 5.94
CA LYS A 18 0.79 -15.87 6.67
C LYS A 18 0.91 -16.12 8.17
N GLN A 19 1.56 -17.22 8.59
CA GLN A 19 1.68 -17.54 10.02
C GLN A 19 2.62 -16.56 10.72
N ASP A 20 3.75 -16.24 10.08
CA ASP A 20 4.70 -15.25 10.59
C ASP A 20 4.07 -13.87 10.70
N LEU A 21 3.32 -13.45 9.67
CA LEU A 21 2.61 -12.18 9.67
C LEU A 21 1.58 -12.08 10.81
N MET A 22 0.83 -13.17 11.05
CA MET A 22 -0.13 -13.22 12.16
C MET A 22 0.56 -13.22 13.52
N LYS A 23 1.71 -13.88 13.65
CA LYS A 23 2.51 -13.90 14.88
C LYS A 23 3.00 -12.51 15.27
N GLU A 24 3.49 -11.73 14.31
CA GLU A 24 3.93 -10.36 14.57
C GLU A 24 2.76 -9.44 15.00
N ARG A 25 1.58 -9.62 14.40
CA ARG A 25 0.36 -8.86 14.76
C ARG A 25 -0.14 -9.12 16.17
N GLN A 26 0.16 -10.27 16.76
CA GLN A 26 -0.25 -10.56 18.15
C GLN A 26 0.26 -9.50 19.15
N LYS A 27 1.33 -8.76 18.80
CA LYS A 27 1.81 -7.63 19.60
C LYS A 27 0.77 -6.50 19.68
N ASP A 28 0.10 -6.21 18.58
CA ASP A 28 -0.89 -5.13 18.45
C ASP A 28 -2.29 -5.57 18.85
N LEU A 29 -2.65 -6.83 18.58
CA LEU A 29 -3.95 -7.40 18.94
C LEU A 29 -4.20 -7.48 20.46
N LYS A 30 -3.17 -7.26 21.28
CA LYS A 30 -3.30 -7.04 22.73
C LYS A 30 -4.01 -5.72 23.07
N PHE A 31 -3.98 -4.76 22.17
CA PHE A 31 -4.47 -3.39 22.39
C PHE A 31 -5.60 -3.01 21.44
N LEU A 32 -5.68 -3.64 20.27
CA LEU A 32 -6.65 -3.37 19.22
C LEU A 32 -7.43 -4.65 18.89
N THR A 33 -8.70 -4.53 18.59
CA THR A 33 -9.45 -5.63 17.98
C THR A 33 -8.97 -5.85 16.55
N GLU A 34 -9.19 -7.06 16.00
CA GLU A 34 -8.85 -7.36 14.61
C GLU A 34 -9.54 -6.39 13.64
N GLU A 35 -10.80 -6.02 13.91
CA GLU A 35 -11.56 -5.10 13.07
C GLU A 35 -10.95 -3.69 13.06
N GLU A 36 -10.49 -3.19 14.21
CA GLU A 36 -9.81 -1.90 14.31
C GLU A 36 -8.45 -1.91 13.61
N TYR A 37 -7.70 -3.00 13.73
CA TYR A 37 -6.44 -3.19 13.01
C TYR A 37 -6.65 -3.14 11.50
N TRP A 38 -7.66 -3.85 11.00
CA TRP A 38 -8.04 -3.82 9.59
C TRP A 38 -8.50 -2.45 9.12
N LYS A 39 -9.30 -1.73 9.92
CA LYS A 39 -9.72 -0.36 9.61
C LYS A 39 -8.50 0.56 9.48
N CYS A 40 -7.53 0.48 10.39
CA CYS A 40 -6.30 1.27 10.33
C CYS A 40 -5.47 0.95 9.07
N ASN A 41 -5.28 -0.34 8.77
CA ASN A 41 -4.54 -0.80 7.59
C ASN A 41 -5.24 -0.38 6.28
N SER A 42 -6.58 -0.31 6.28
CA SER A 42 -7.37 0.16 5.14
C SER A 42 -7.42 1.70 5.01
N ALA A 43 -7.25 2.43 6.12
CA ALA A 43 -7.33 3.89 6.12
C ALA A 43 -6.18 4.56 5.34
N ALA A 44 -5.03 3.89 5.24
CA ALA A 44 -3.89 4.33 4.43
C ALA A 44 -4.22 4.45 2.92
N LEU A 45 -5.28 3.79 2.45
CA LEU A 45 -5.66 3.72 1.02
C LEU A 45 -6.47 4.91 0.52
N TYR A 46 -7.01 5.74 1.41
CA TYR A 46 -7.81 6.88 0.99
C TYR A 46 -6.97 8.05 0.43
N PHE A 47 -5.66 7.86 0.24
CA PHE A 47 -4.67 8.89 -0.08
C PHE A 47 -4.13 8.87 -1.55
N MET A 48 -4.88 8.41 -2.58
CA MET A 48 -4.66 8.51 -4.08
C MET A 48 -4.55 7.14 -4.85
N GLN A 49 -4.12 6.99 -6.12
CA GLN A 49 -4.45 5.72 -6.86
C GLN A 49 -3.34 5.03 -7.70
N GLN A 50 -2.13 5.60 -7.85
CA GLN A 50 -1.00 4.86 -8.49
C GLN A 50 0.31 4.94 -7.71
N VAL A 51 0.79 6.15 -7.34
CA VAL A 51 1.79 6.33 -6.25
C VAL A 51 1.31 5.66 -4.96
N ILE A 52 0.00 5.47 -4.85
CA ILE A 52 -0.64 4.79 -3.74
C ILE A 52 -0.33 3.33 -3.61
N ALA A 53 -0.18 2.59 -4.71
CA ALA A 53 0.03 1.16 -4.59
C ALA A 53 1.38 0.90 -3.92
N THR A 54 2.43 1.58 -4.40
CA THR A 54 3.78 1.52 -3.83
C THR A 54 3.81 2.06 -2.39
N ALA A 55 3.20 3.24 -2.14
CA ALA A 55 3.14 3.81 -0.79
C ALA A 55 2.38 2.91 0.20
N THR A 56 1.29 2.28 -0.23
CA THR A 56 0.52 1.35 0.58
C THR A 56 1.34 0.11 0.90
N VAL A 57 2.06 -0.44 -0.08
CA VAL A 57 2.94 -1.58 0.15
C VAL A 57 4.03 -1.22 1.14
N TYR A 58 4.65 -0.04 1.06
CA TYR A 58 5.62 0.42 2.07
C TYR A 58 5.01 0.50 3.47
N PHE A 59 3.83 1.10 3.60
CA PHE A 59 3.11 1.18 4.87
C PHE A 59 2.83 -0.22 5.44
N LYS A 60 2.34 -1.14 4.61
CA LYS A 60 2.06 -2.52 5.00
C LYS A 60 3.32 -3.29 5.36
N ARG A 61 4.40 -3.15 4.61
CA ARG A 61 5.70 -3.78 4.89
C ARG A 61 6.25 -3.33 6.25
N PHE A 62 6.14 -2.03 6.57
CA PHE A 62 6.55 -1.50 7.86
C PHE A 62 5.76 -2.14 9.02
N TYR A 63 4.42 -2.08 8.97
CA TYR A 63 3.58 -2.61 10.05
C TYR A 63 3.39 -4.13 10.03
N ALA A 64 3.90 -4.82 9.00
CA ALA A 64 4.03 -6.27 9.00
C ALA A 64 5.16 -6.75 9.93
N ARG A 65 6.23 -5.95 10.08
CA ARG A 65 7.38 -6.26 10.96
C ARG A 65 7.34 -5.52 12.29
N TYR A 66 6.70 -4.36 12.33
CA TYR A 66 6.67 -3.48 13.51
C TYR A 66 5.26 -3.21 14.03
N SER A 67 5.16 -3.02 15.34
CA SER A 67 3.92 -2.62 16.00
C SER A 67 3.44 -1.24 15.54
N LEU A 68 2.13 -1.03 15.50
CA LEU A 68 1.51 0.29 15.28
C LEU A 68 1.96 1.37 16.29
N LYS A 69 2.55 0.97 17.41
CA LYS A 69 3.08 1.89 18.44
C LYS A 69 4.49 2.41 18.15
N SER A 70 5.22 1.82 17.22
CA SER A 70 6.62 2.22 16.96
C SER A 70 6.69 3.64 16.38
N ILE A 71 5.94 3.88 15.31
CA ILE A 71 5.79 5.17 14.65
C ILE A 71 4.30 5.41 14.41
N ASP A 72 3.84 6.62 14.69
CA ASP A 72 2.46 7.03 14.46
C ASP A 72 2.06 6.79 12.99
N PRO A 73 1.02 5.97 12.71
CA PRO A 73 0.48 5.76 11.37
C PRO A 73 0.15 7.05 10.63
N VAL A 74 -0.23 8.11 11.36
CA VAL A 74 -0.52 9.43 10.80
C VAL A 74 0.73 10.09 10.22
N LEU A 75 1.92 9.84 10.80
CA LEU A 75 3.21 10.29 10.27
C LEU A 75 3.72 9.34 9.17
N MET A 76 3.53 8.03 9.34
CA MET A 76 4.03 7.03 8.40
C MET A 76 3.35 7.13 7.02
N ALA A 77 2.02 7.31 6.99
CA ALA A 77 1.26 7.40 5.74
C ALA A 77 1.78 8.47 4.75
N PRO A 78 1.93 9.77 5.12
CA PRO A 78 2.49 10.77 4.22
C PRO A 78 3.97 10.53 3.90
N THR A 79 4.73 9.88 4.80
CA THR A 79 6.13 9.51 4.56
C THR A 79 6.24 8.45 3.46
N CYS A 80 5.40 7.42 3.49
CA CYS A 80 5.33 6.42 2.42
C CYS A 80 4.99 7.04 1.06
N VAL A 81 4.05 7.99 1.03
CA VAL A 81 3.69 8.72 -0.21
C VAL A 81 4.86 9.56 -0.71
N PHE A 82 5.54 10.27 0.19
CA PHE A 82 6.70 11.07 -0.15
C PHE A 82 7.82 10.21 -0.75
N LEU A 83 8.15 9.07 -0.13
CA LEU A 83 9.16 8.15 -0.64
C LEU A 83 8.74 7.51 -1.98
N ALA A 84 7.51 7.01 -2.07
CA ALA A 84 6.99 6.42 -3.30
C ALA A 84 6.99 7.40 -4.48
N SER A 85 6.64 8.68 -4.24
CA SER A 85 6.68 9.71 -5.28
C SER A 85 8.08 9.94 -5.87
N LYS A 86 9.13 9.75 -5.05
CA LYS A 86 10.53 9.84 -5.49
C LYS A 86 10.97 8.61 -6.27
N VAL A 87 10.50 7.43 -5.87
CA VAL A 87 10.87 6.14 -6.50
C VAL A 87 10.18 5.94 -7.85
N GLU A 88 8.89 6.28 -7.95
CA GLU A 88 8.09 6.12 -9.18
C GLU A 88 8.30 7.25 -10.20
N GLU A 89 9.26 8.15 -9.96
CA GLU A 89 9.60 9.29 -10.82
C GLU A 89 8.41 10.24 -11.15
N PHE A 90 7.33 10.20 -10.37
CA PHE A 90 6.14 11.05 -10.56
C PHE A 90 6.34 12.53 -10.18
N GLY A 91 7.60 12.96 -10.01
CA GLY A 91 8.00 14.29 -9.58
C GLY A 91 8.09 14.41 -8.05
N VAL A 92 9.08 15.17 -7.58
CA VAL A 92 9.28 15.43 -6.15
C VAL A 92 8.10 16.26 -5.62
N VAL A 93 7.28 15.67 -4.75
CA VAL A 93 6.23 16.41 -4.04
C VAL A 93 6.91 17.47 -3.17
N SER A 94 6.59 18.75 -3.39
CA SER A 94 7.19 19.80 -2.57
C SER A 94 6.77 19.67 -1.11
N ASN A 95 7.68 20.01 -0.20
CA ASN A 95 7.48 19.90 1.25
C ASN A 95 6.17 20.56 1.72
N THR A 96 5.86 21.74 1.18
CA THR A 96 4.64 22.48 1.49
C THR A 96 3.38 21.77 0.98
N ARG A 97 3.43 21.21 -0.23
CA ARG A 97 2.29 20.48 -0.82
C ARG A 97 2.00 19.22 -0.03
N LEU A 98 3.02 18.44 0.35
CA LEU A 98 2.84 17.22 1.14
C LEU A 98 2.13 17.50 2.47
N ILE A 99 2.61 18.47 3.25
CA ILE A 99 2.01 18.83 4.55
C ILE A 99 0.59 19.36 4.35
N SER A 100 0.39 20.26 3.38
CA SER A 100 -0.95 20.80 3.09
C SER A 100 -1.96 19.71 2.68
N ALA A 101 -1.52 18.71 1.91
CA ALA A 101 -2.33 17.58 1.49
C ALA A 101 -2.67 16.69 2.69
N ALA A 102 -1.69 16.35 3.54
CA ALA A 102 -1.91 15.57 4.75
C ALA A 102 -2.93 16.26 5.69
N THR A 103 -2.74 17.56 5.96
CA THR A 103 -3.66 18.34 6.78
C THR A 103 -5.06 18.41 6.18
N SER A 104 -5.16 18.66 4.87
CA SER A 104 -6.45 18.75 4.16
C SER A 104 -7.21 17.42 4.21
N VAL A 105 -6.56 16.30 3.93
CA VAL A 105 -7.21 14.98 3.94
C VAL A 105 -7.65 14.60 5.34
N LEU A 106 -6.82 14.81 6.37
CA LEU A 106 -7.21 14.53 7.75
C LEU A 106 -8.44 15.36 8.17
N LYS A 107 -8.45 16.65 7.84
CA LYS A 107 -9.57 17.54 8.18
C LYS A 107 -10.86 17.25 7.41
N THR A 108 -10.76 16.85 6.15
CA THR A 108 -11.94 16.68 5.27
C THR A 108 -12.51 15.27 5.29
N ARG A 109 -11.66 14.24 5.36
CA ARG A 109 -12.07 12.83 5.26
C ARG A 109 -12.05 12.10 6.59
N PHE A 110 -11.25 12.56 7.55
CA PHE A 110 -11.02 11.84 8.82
C PHE A 110 -11.27 12.70 10.06
N SER A 111 -12.06 13.78 9.94
CA SER A 111 -12.41 14.65 11.08
C SER A 111 -13.07 13.89 12.24
N TYR A 112 -13.76 12.78 11.94
CA TYR A 112 -14.37 11.92 12.95
C TYR A 112 -13.35 11.15 13.81
N ALA A 113 -12.18 10.82 13.25
CA ALA A 113 -11.12 10.07 13.92
C ALA A 113 -10.04 10.98 14.52
N PHE A 114 -9.74 12.09 13.82
CA PHE A 114 -8.70 13.03 14.20
C PHE A 114 -9.30 14.43 14.37
N PRO A 115 -9.71 14.82 15.59
CA PRO A 115 -10.28 16.13 15.86
C PRO A 115 -9.23 17.25 15.86
N LYS A 116 -7.95 16.89 15.95
CA LYS A 116 -6.81 17.83 15.94
C LYS A 116 -6.21 17.92 14.55
N GLU A 117 -5.62 19.08 14.24
CA GLU A 117 -4.87 19.26 13.00
C GLU A 117 -3.64 18.35 12.96
N PHE A 118 -3.15 18.08 11.74
CA PHE A 118 -1.94 17.29 11.52
C PHE A 118 -0.76 17.89 12.31
N PRO A 119 -0.24 17.18 13.32
CA PRO A 119 0.70 17.78 14.27
C PRO A 119 2.15 17.80 13.74
N PHE A 120 2.44 17.07 12.66
CA PHE A 120 3.79 16.85 12.20
C PHE A 120 4.24 17.89 11.16
N ARG A 121 5.50 18.31 11.28
CA ARG A 121 6.22 19.14 10.30
C ARG A 121 7.10 18.29 9.39
N MET A 122 7.56 18.88 8.28
CA MET A 122 8.42 18.19 7.29
C MET A 122 9.66 17.51 7.89
N ASN A 123 10.29 18.10 8.91
CA ASN A 123 11.47 17.49 9.54
C ASN A 123 11.18 16.09 10.10
N HIS A 124 9.98 15.87 10.66
CA HIS A 124 9.57 14.56 11.16
C HIS A 124 9.35 13.56 10.01
N ILE A 125 8.87 14.02 8.85
CA ILE A 125 8.71 13.18 7.65
C ILE A 125 10.08 12.76 7.12
N LEU A 126 11.04 13.69 7.06
CA LEU A 126 12.40 13.39 6.63
C LEU A 126 13.08 12.39 7.58
N GLU A 127 12.92 12.57 8.89
CA GLU A 127 13.43 11.61 9.88
C GLU A 127 12.75 10.24 9.74
N CYS A 128 11.42 10.21 9.62
CA CYS A 128 10.65 9.00 9.40
C CYS A 128 11.04 8.28 8.09
N GLU A 129 11.43 9.03 7.07
CA GLU A 129 11.88 8.47 5.79
C GLU A 129 13.15 7.64 5.96
N PHE A 130 14.12 8.11 6.75
CA PHE A 130 15.33 7.35 7.03
C PHE A 130 15.01 6.01 7.71
N TYR A 131 14.13 6.02 8.72
CA TYR A 131 13.66 4.78 9.35
C TYR A 131 12.95 3.86 8.36
N LEU A 132 12.07 4.41 7.51
CA LEU A 132 11.35 3.62 6.51
C LEU A 132 12.32 2.94 5.53
N LEU A 133 13.35 3.64 5.07
CA LEU A 133 14.37 3.11 4.16
C LEU A 133 15.19 1.99 4.79
N GLU A 134 15.68 2.20 6.01
CA GLU A 134 16.46 1.22 6.77
C GLU A 134 15.66 -0.06 6.99
N LEU A 135 14.39 0.07 7.40
CA LEU A 135 13.55 -1.08 7.75
C LEU A 135 13.05 -1.88 6.56
N MET A 136 12.98 -1.24 5.39
CA MET A 136 12.68 -1.92 4.15
C MET A 136 13.91 -2.53 3.48
N ASP A 137 15.09 -2.50 4.13
CA ASP A 137 16.35 -2.98 3.57
C ASP A 137 16.64 -2.34 2.19
N CYS A 138 16.26 -1.06 2.01
CA CYS A 138 16.31 -0.34 0.73
C CYS A 138 15.58 -1.03 -0.45
N CYS A 139 14.58 -1.88 -0.18
CA CYS A 139 13.80 -2.59 -1.19
C CYS A 139 12.68 -1.73 -1.76
N LEU A 140 13.05 -0.78 -2.62
CA LEU A 140 12.15 0.24 -3.16
C LEU A 140 11.34 -0.23 -4.38
N ILE A 141 11.82 -1.19 -5.15
CA ILE A 141 11.09 -1.64 -6.34
C ILE A 141 9.95 -2.57 -5.92
N VAL A 142 8.71 -2.14 -6.20
CA VAL A 142 7.49 -2.90 -5.93
C VAL A 142 6.84 -3.29 -7.25
N TYR A 143 6.30 -4.50 -7.30
CA TYR A 143 5.59 -5.04 -8.45
C TYR A 143 4.10 -5.05 -8.13
N HIS A 144 3.28 -4.59 -9.06
CA HIS A 144 1.85 -4.42 -8.87
C HIS A 144 1.04 -5.26 -9.87
N PRO A 145 -0.20 -5.65 -9.54
CA PRO A 145 -1.03 -6.50 -10.39
C PRO A 145 -1.60 -5.77 -11.62
N TYR A 146 -1.43 -4.45 -11.74
CA TYR A 146 -1.97 -3.68 -12.88
C TYR A 146 -1.37 -4.10 -14.24
N SER A 147 -0.05 -4.25 -14.32
CA SER A 147 0.63 -4.67 -15.55
C SER A 147 0.25 -6.07 -16.02
N PRO A 148 0.27 -7.13 -15.18
CA PRO A 148 -0.18 -8.46 -15.61
C PRO A 148 -1.69 -8.50 -15.88
N LEU A 149 -2.52 -7.74 -15.16
CA LEU A 149 -3.95 -7.65 -15.44
C LEU A 149 -4.23 -7.13 -16.86
N LEU A 150 -3.54 -6.06 -17.27
CA LEU A 150 -3.70 -5.50 -18.61
C LEU A 150 -3.36 -6.54 -19.69
N GLN A 151 -2.29 -7.32 -19.47
CA GLN A 151 -1.90 -8.39 -20.39
C GLN A 151 -2.98 -9.48 -20.50
N TYR A 152 -3.52 -9.96 -19.37
CA TYR A 152 -4.57 -10.99 -19.39
C TYR A 152 -5.85 -10.52 -20.07
N VAL A 153 -6.27 -9.29 -19.78
CA VAL A 153 -7.48 -8.71 -20.37
C VAL A 153 -7.31 -8.47 -21.88
N GLN A 154 -6.10 -8.10 -22.32
CA GLN A 154 -5.75 -7.98 -23.74
C GLN A 154 -5.75 -9.34 -24.46
N ASP A 155 -5.19 -10.37 -23.83
CA ASP A 155 -5.16 -11.74 -24.36
C ASP A 155 -6.58 -12.32 -24.54
N MET A 156 -7.55 -11.89 -23.72
CA MET A 156 -8.96 -12.25 -23.87
C MET A 156 -9.73 -11.43 -24.91
N GLY A 157 -9.16 -10.32 -25.40
CA GLY A 157 -9.83 -9.43 -26.34
C GLY A 157 -11.07 -8.70 -25.79
N GLN A 158 -11.19 -8.57 -24.46
CA GLN A 158 -12.33 -7.91 -23.78
C GLN A 158 -11.92 -6.69 -22.94
N GLU A 159 -10.92 -5.93 -23.40
CA GLU A 159 -10.35 -4.80 -22.68
C GLU A 159 -11.37 -3.76 -22.24
N ASP A 160 -12.17 -3.26 -23.18
CA ASP A 160 -13.14 -2.19 -22.89
C ASP A 160 -14.21 -2.59 -21.86
N MET A 161 -14.53 -3.89 -21.78
CA MET A 161 -15.59 -4.40 -20.91
C MET A 161 -15.07 -4.78 -19.52
N LEU A 162 -13.92 -5.45 -19.44
CA LEU A 162 -13.41 -6.04 -18.19
C LEU A 162 -12.51 -5.08 -17.41
N LEU A 163 -11.68 -4.29 -18.09
CA LEU A 163 -10.62 -3.51 -17.48
C LEU A 163 -11.12 -2.53 -16.41
N PRO A 164 -12.23 -1.77 -16.60
CA PRO A 164 -12.66 -0.78 -15.61
C PRO A 164 -13.04 -1.40 -14.26
N LEU A 165 -13.78 -2.53 -14.29
CA LEU A 165 -14.16 -3.25 -13.08
C LEU A 165 -12.95 -3.97 -12.47
N ALA A 166 -12.05 -4.51 -13.31
CA ALA A 166 -10.91 -5.29 -12.87
C ALA A 166 -9.93 -4.41 -12.10
N TRP A 167 -9.66 -3.24 -12.67
CA TRP A 167 -8.82 -2.21 -12.10
C TRP A 167 -9.35 -1.73 -10.74
N ARG A 168 -10.68 -1.59 -10.62
CA ARG A 168 -11.32 -1.24 -9.35
C ARG A 168 -11.12 -2.34 -8.30
N ILE A 169 -11.34 -3.61 -8.66
CA ILE A 169 -11.15 -4.74 -7.74
C ILE A 169 -9.69 -4.83 -7.31
N VAL A 170 -8.73 -4.62 -8.22
CA VAL A 170 -7.30 -4.52 -7.87
C VAL A 170 -7.07 -3.50 -6.77
N ASN A 171 -7.64 -2.30 -6.89
CA ASN A 171 -7.49 -1.27 -5.86
C ASN A 171 -8.07 -1.71 -4.51
N ASP A 172 -9.19 -2.43 -4.53
CA ASP A 172 -9.80 -2.97 -3.31
C ASP A 172 -8.94 -4.08 -2.68
N THR A 173 -8.15 -4.83 -3.44
CA THR A 173 -7.24 -5.85 -2.87
C THR A 173 -6.20 -5.25 -1.94
N TYR A 174 -5.78 -4.00 -2.13
CA TYR A 174 -4.85 -3.35 -1.22
C TYR A 174 -5.47 -3.05 0.16
N ARG A 175 -6.79 -3.15 0.34
CA ARG A 175 -7.44 -3.12 1.67
C ARG A 175 -7.08 -4.34 2.51
N THR A 176 -6.66 -5.41 1.85
CA THR A 176 -6.28 -6.69 2.46
C THR A 176 -4.76 -6.84 2.52
N ASP A 177 -4.28 -8.01 2.95
CA ASP A 177 -2.86 -8.35 2.96
C ASP A 177 -2.38 -9.09 1.71
N LEU A 178 -3.24 -9.21 0.68
CA LEU A 178 -2.92 -10.00 -0.51
C LEU A 178 -1.59 -9.60 -1.15
N CYS A 179 -1.26 -8.30 -1.17
CA CYS A 179 0.00 -7.79 -1.71
C CYS A 179 1.27 -8.21 -0.94
N LEU A 180 1.15 -8.68 0.30
CA LEU A 180 2.26 -9.24 1.09
C LEU A 180 2.33 -10.76 0.99
N LEU A 181 1.24 -11.42 0.64
CA LEU A 181 1.11 -12.88 0.71
C LEU A 181 1.30 -13.55 -0.65
N TYR A 182 0.94 -12.86 -1.74
CA TYR A 182 0.89 -13.47 -3.07
C TYR A 182 1.61 -12.63 -4.13
N PRO A 183 2.23 -13.29 -5.13
CA PRO A 183 2.75 -12.62 -6.31
C PRO A 183 1.68 -11.80 -7.05
N PRO A 184 2.02 -10.63 -7.62
CA PRO A 184 1.05 -9.75 -8.27
C PRO A 184 0.27 -10.39 -9.43
N PHE A 185 0.91 -11.27 -10.22
CA PHE A 185 0.24 -11.94 -11.34
C PHE A 185 -0.85 -12.92 -10.87
N MET A 186 -0.67 -13.57 -9.71
CA MET A 186 -1.69 -14.45 -9.14
C MET A 186 -2.91 -13.64 -8.70
N ILE A 187 -2.69 -12.47 -8.10
CA ILE A 187 -3.77 -11.55 -7.71
C ILE A 187 -4.55 -11.10 -8.95
N ALA A 188 -3.85 -10.70 -10.02
CA ALA A 188 -4.47 -10.30 -11.28
C ALA A 188 -5.33 -11.42 -11.90
N LEU A 189 -4.82 -12.66 -11.93
CA LEU A 189 -5.53 -13.82 -12.47
C LEU A 189 -6.80 -14.15 -11.69
N VAL A 190 -6.75 -14.10 -10.36
CA VAL A 190 -7.93 -14.34 -9.51
C VAL A 190 -9.01 -13.29 -9.79
N ILE A 191 -8.63 -12.02 -9.94
CA ILE A 191 -9.58 -10.94 -10.23
C ILE A 191 -10.25 -11.16 -11.58
N ASP A 192 -9.47 -11.46 -12.61
CA ASP A 192 -9.98 -11.73 -13.95
C ASP A 192 -10.94 -12.93 -13.97
N PHE A 193 -10.61 -14.01 -13.26
CA PHE A 193 -11.50 -15.16 -13.08
C PHE A 193 -12.82 -14.78 -12.39
N PHE A 194 -12.77 -14.05 -11.27
CA PHE A 194 -13.97 -13.64 -10.53
C PHE A 194 -14.91 -12.76 -11.37
N GLN A 195 -14.36 -11.89 -12.22
CA GLN A 195 -15.18 -11.06 -13.09
C GLN A 195 -15.91 -11.85 -14.16
N ASN A 196 -15.25 -12.86 -14.74
CA ASN A 196 -15.89 -13.72 -15.73
C ASN A 196 -17.02 -14.53 -15.11
N VAL A 197 -16.85 -15.03 -13.88
CA VAL A 197 -17.92 -15.73 -13.14
C VAL A 197 -19.09 -14.81 -12.77
N LEU A 198 -18.85 -13.54 -12.47
CA LEU A 198 -19.92 -12.58 -12.16
C LEU A 198 -20.76 -12.14 -13.38
N LYS A 199 -20.35 -12.50 -14.60
CA LYS A 199 -21.12 -12.25 -15.82
C LYS A 199 -22.15 -13.35 -16.12
N ASP A 200 -21.97 -14.54 -15.56
CA ASP A 200 -22.88 -15.70 -15.69
C ASP A 200 -23.96 -15.69 -14.58
#